data_AF-A0A2K3P5J8-F1
#
_entry.id   AF-A0A2K3P5J8-F1
#
_cell.length_a   1.000
_cell.length_b   1.000
_cell.length_c   1.000
_cell.angle_alpha   90.00
_cell.angle_beta   90.00
_cell.angle_gamma   90.00
#
_symmetry.space_group_name_H-M   'P 1'
#
loop_
_entity.id
_entity.type
_entity.pdbx_description
1 polymer ?
#
loop_
_entity_poly.entity_id
_entity_poly.type
_entity_poly.pdbx_seq_one_letter_code
_entity_poly.pdbx_strand_id
1 'polypeptide(L)'
;MTKEIMKTNDFTFCDRPNLLLSTILTYNATDIAFSTYGEHWRQIRKICVIELLNAKSVQSFRSIREEEVSNLVKSISASEGSVVNLTHKILATTYGIIAQTAFGKRNIRQEAFKLAIDEALTLLGGVCIVDLYPSIKMLQRHPLADDNLKAVIQHLFTAGGETSSGAVLWATSEMVKNPKVMEEAQVEVRRVFDGKGERCQINGYEIPAKTRIVVNAWAIGRNPRYWIEADSFKPERFVNSLIDFKGTDFEYIPFGAGRRMCPGIAFAIPNVELPLAQLLYNFDWKLPNGMKNEELNMTESFGITAGRKYDLCLIPITRRT
;
A
#
# COMPACT_ATOMS: atom_id res chain seq x y z
N MET A 1 -8.58 19.45 8.57
CA MET A 1 -9.33 18.32 7.95
C MET A 1 -8.80 16.94 8.36
N THR A 2 -7.55 16.56 8.05
CA THR A 2 -7.04 15.19 8.33
C THR A 2 -7.19 14.76 9.79
N LYS A 3 -6.78 15.60 10.76
CA LYS A 3 -6.97 15.36 12.19
C LYS A 3 -8.45 15.17 12.58
N GLU A 4 -9.34 15.98 12.00
CA GLU A 4 -10.78 15.85 12.27
C GLU A 4 -11.35 14.53 11.77
N ILE A 5 -10.88 14.04 10.63
CA ILE A 5 -11.32 12.75 10.07
C ILE A 5 -10.72 11.57 10.85
N MET A 6 -9.41 11.57 11.06
CA MET A 6 -8.68 10.38 11.51
C MET A 6 -8.55 10.28 13.03
N LYS A 7 -8.89 11.33 13.78
CA LYS A 7 -8.83 11.35 15.25
C LYS A 7 -10.12 11.82 15.89
N THR A 8 -10.67 12.97 15.50
CA THR A 8 -11.86 13.52 16.15
C THR A 8 -13.12 12.72 15.80
N ASN A 9 -13.33 12.43 14.52
CA ASN A 9 -14.48 11.69 13.98
C ASN A 9 -14.04 10.30 13.49
N ASP A 10 -13.03 9.72 14.12
CA ASP A 10 -12.38 8.50 13.63
C ASP A 10 -13.36 7.32 13.54
N PHE A 11 -14.32 7.26 14.46
CA PHE A 11 -15.37 6.26 14.48
C PHE A 11 -16.34 6.42 13.30
N THR A 12 -16.70 7.66 12.93
CA THR A 12 -17.55 7.95 11.77
C THR A 12 -16.90 7.51 10.46
N PHE A 13 -15.57 7.63 10.36
CA PHE A 13 -14.81 7.38 9.13
C PHE A 13 -13.98 6.10 9.14
N CYS A 14 -14.20 5.21 10.12
CA CYS A 14 -13.43 3.97 10.21
C CYS A 14 -13.93 2.87 9.29
N ASP A 15 -15.09 3.02 8.63
CA ASP A 15 -15.58 2.03 7.67
C ASP A 15 -14.82 2.05 6.33
N ARG A 16 -15.07 1.02 5.53
CA ARG A 16 -14.44 0.82 4.22
C ARG A 16 -15.50 0.68 3.15
N PRO A 17 -15.28 1.22 1.94
CA PRO A 17 -16.20 1.00 0.84
C PRO A 17 -16.23 -0.49 0.48
N ASN A 18 -17.41 -1.01 0.18
CA ASN A 18 -17.55 -2.34 -0.40
C ASN A 18 -17.22 -2.25 -1.89
N LEU A 19 -16.04 -2.74 -2.26
CA LEU A 19 -15.55 -2.78 -3.65
C LEU A 19 -15.57 -4.23 -4.12
N LEU A 20 -16.10 -4.50 -5.31
CA LEU A 20 -16.25 -5.84 -5.87
C LEU A 20 -14.92 -6.58 -5.91
N LEU A 21 -13.85 -5.94 -6.39
CA LEU A 21 -12.53 -6.57 -6.46
C LEU A 21 -11.97 -6.87 -5.06
N SER A 22 -12.20 -5.99 -4.08
CA SER A 22 -11.83 -6.28 -2.69
C SER A 22 -12.61 -7.48 -2.17
N THR A 23 -13.92 -7.54 -2.42
CA THR A 23 -14.80 -8.65 -2.03
C THR A 23 -14.34 -9.97 -2.66
N ILE A 24 -13.87 -9.97 -3.90
CA ILE A 24 -13.35 -11.18 -4.56
C ILE A 24 -11.99 -11.58 -3.97
N LEU A 25 -11.03 -10.66 -3.94
CA LEU A 25 -9.64 -10.96 -3.61
C LEU A 25 -9.40 -11.21 -2.12
N THR A 26 -10.31 -10.73 -1.28
CA THR A 26 -10.16 -10.77 0.18
C THR A 26 -11.29 -11.56 0.83
N TYR A 27 -11.87 -12.50 0.06
CA TYR A 27 -12.93 -13.42 0.47
C TYR A 27 -14.04 -12.71 1.24
N ASN A 28 -14.83 -11.94 0.49
CA ASN A 28 -15.93 -11.12 0.97
C ASN A 28 -15.52 -9.97 1.91
N ALA A 29 -14.36 -9.33 1.66
CA ALA A 29 -13.85 -8.23 2.48
C ALA A 29 -13.72 -8.62 3.97
N THR A 30 -13.30 -9.86 4.24
CA THR A 30 -13.18 -10.38 5.62
C THR A 30 -11.81 -10.13 6.23
N ASP A 31 -10.92 -9.44 5.52
CA ASP A 31 -9.55 -9.17 5.90
C ASP A 31 -9.37 -7.95 6.86
N ILE A 32 -8.12 -7.56 7.12
CA ILE A 32 -7.85 -6.46 8.06
C ILE A 32 -8.07 -5.04 7.49
N ALA A 33 -7.98 -4.82 6.17
CA ALA A 33 -8.02 -3.46 5.61
C ALA A 33 -9.29 -3.12 4.81
N PHE A 34 -10.07 -4.08 4.30
CA PHE A 34 -11.35 -3.83 3.64
C PHE A 34 -12.56 -4.22 4.50
N SER A 35 -12.38 -5.00 5.57
CA SER A 35 -13.50 -5.33 6.46
C SER A 35 -14.14 -4.11 7.12
N THR A 36 -15.48 -4.09 7.11
CA THR A 36 -16.30 -3.12 7.83
C THR A 36 -15.96 -3.13 9.31
N TYR A 37 -16.01 -1.96 9.94
CA TYR A 37 -15.69 -1.83 11.34
C TYR A 37 -16.74 -2.54 12.19
N GLY A 38 -16.30 -3.47 13.03
CA GLY A 38 -17.21 -4.31 13.80
C GLY A 38 -16.45 -5.21 14.76
N GLU A 39 -17.15 -6.19 15.33
CA GLU A 39 -16.52 -7.20 16.19
C GLU A 39 -15.48 -8.04 15.44
N HIS A 40 -15.84 -8.55 14.25
CA HIS A 40 -14.94 -9.33 13.39
C HIS A 40 -13.62 -8.59 13.10
N TRP A 41 -13.70 -7.35 12.59
CA TRP A 41 -12.51 -6.56 12.32
C TRP A 41 -11.68 -6.29 13.59
N ARG A 42 -12.31 -6.03 14.73
CA ARG A 42 -11.60 -5.83 16.02
C ARG A 42 -10.86 -7.10 16.44
N GLN A 43 -11.45 -8.28 16.23
CA GLN A 43 -10.81 -9.56 16.52
C GLN A 43 -9.60 -9.80 15.59
N ILE A 44 -9.75 -9.59 14.28
CA ILE A 44 -8.62 -9.72 13.33
C ILE A 44 -7.51 -8.73 13.68
N ARG A 45 -7.85 -7.46 13.94
CA ARG A 45 -6.86 -6.45 14.35
C ARG A 45 -6.15 -6.87 15.63
N LYS A 46 -6.87 -7.41 16.60
CA LYS A 46 -6.29 -7.92 17.84
C LYS A 46 -5.29 -9.05 17.55
N ILE A 47 -5.66 -10.02 16.73
CA ILE A 47 -4.77 -11.12 16.31
C ILE A 47 -3.53 -10.56 15.62
N CYS A 48 -3.69 -9.66 14.64
CA CYS A 48 -2.57 -9.09 13.92
C CYS A 48 -1.62 -8.30 14.84
N VAL A 49 -2.14 -7.44 15.71
CA VAL A 49 -1.31 -6.55 16.54
C VAL A 49 -0.75 -7.26 17.77
N ILE A 50 -1.54 -8.09 18.43
CA ILE A 50 -1.17 -8.71 19.71
C ILE A 50 -0.45 -10.04 19.51
N GLU A 51 -0.82 -10.84 18.51
CA GLU A 51 -0.24 -12.17 18.33
C GLU A 51 0.85 -12.18 17.24
N LEU A 52 0.55 -11.63 16.06
CA LEU A 52 1.41 -11.78 14.89
C LEU A 52 2.52 -10.71 14.80
N LEU A 53 2.19 -9.44 15.07
CA LEU A 53 3.04 -8.28 14.77
C LEU A 53 3.44 -7.49 16.03
N ASN A 54 3.33 -8.12 17.20
CA ASN A 54 3.85 -7.55 18.44
C ASN A 54 5.39 -7.52 18.42
N ALA A 55 5.99 -6.75 19.33
CA ALA A 55 7.45 -6.58 19.39
C ALA A 55 8.21 -7.91 19.59
N LYS A 56 7.69 -8.85 20.39
CA LYS A 56 8.30 -10.17 20.63
C LYS A 56 8.29 -11.03 19.37
N SER A 57 7.16 -11.10 18.67
CA SER A 57 7.01 -11.83 17.41
C SER A 57 7.91 -11.22 16.33
N VAL A 58 7.90 -9.89 16.16
CA VAL A 58 8.79 -9.20 15.22
C VAL A 58 10.26 -9.44 15.55
N GLN A 59 10.64 -9.45 16.83
CA GLN A 59 12.01 -9.74 17.25
C GLN A 59 12.41 -11.19 16.95
N SER A 60 11.48 -12.14 17.06
CA SER A 60 11.74 -13.54 16.70
C SER A 60 12.11 -13.73 15.22
N PHE A 61 11.63 -12.86 14.34
CA PHE A 61 11.95 -12.88 12.90
C PHE A 61 13.28 -12.21 12.54
N ARG A 62 14.07 -11.77 13.54
CA ARG A 62 15.33 -11.07 13.30
C ARG A 62 16.33 -11.89 12.49
N SER A 63 16.51 -13.17 12.82
CA SER A 63 17.45 -14.04 12.10
C SER A 63 17.08 -14.21 10.63
N ILE A 64 15.78 -14.38 10.33
CA ILE A 64 15.25 -14.46 8.96
C ILE A 64 15.60 -13.17 8.19
N ARG A 65 15.38 -12.00 8.80
CA ARG A 65 15.73 -10.70 8.20
C ARG A 65 17.22 -10.58 7.94
N GLU A 66 18.05 -10.88 8.94
CA GLU A 66 19.51 -10.81 8.82
C GLU A 66 20.05 -11.77 7.75
N GLU A 67 19.47 -12.98 7.64
CA GLU A 67 19.84 -13.94 6.61
C GLU A 67 19.47 -13.46 5.20
N GLU A 68 18.23 -13.04 4.98
CA GLU A 68 17.79 -12.55 3.66
C GLU A 68 18.54 -11.28 3.24
N VAL A 69 18.84 -10.38 4.18
CA VAL A 69 19.66 -9.19 3.90
C VAL A 69 21.13 -9.55 3.67
N SER A 70 21.69 -10.52 4.40
CA SER A 70 23.05 -11.02 4.12
C SER A 70 23.14 -11.63 2.71
N ASN A 71 22.11 -12.39 2.31
CA ASN A 71 22.02 -12.96 0.96
C ASN A 71 21.90 -11.86 -0.11
N LEU A 72 21.13 -10.80 0.15
CA LEU A 72 21.05 -9.62 -0.72
C LEU A 72 22.42 -8.99 -0.94
N VAL A 73 23.14 -8.68 0.15
CA VAL A 73 24.48 -8.08 0.09
C VAL A 73 25.44 -8.98 -0.69
N LYS A 74 25.53 -10.27 -0.37
CA LYS A 74 26.37 -11.23 -1.10
C LYS A 74 26.05 -11.27 -2.59
N SER A 75 24.77 -11.26 -2.95
CA SER A 75 24.31 -11.28 -4.35
C SER A 75 24.70 -10.01 -5.11
N ILE A 76 24.69 -8.85 -4.45
CA ILE A 76 25.12 -7.57 -5.03
C ILE A 76 26.64 -7.52 -5.14
N SER A 77 27.39 -7.92 -4.11
CA SER A 77 28.86 -7.99 -4.14
C SER A 77 29.37 -8.90 -5.25
N ALA A 78 28.70 -10.03 -5.50
CA ALA A 78 29.04 -10.94 -6.60
C ALA A 78 28.83 -10.31 -8.00
N SER A 79 28.11 -9.18 -8.07
CA SER A 79 27.84 -8.43 -9.30
C SER A 79 28.64 -7.11 -9.37
N GLU A 80 29.72 -6.98 -8.59
CA GLU A 80 30.55 -5.77 -8.57
C GLU A 80 31.00 -5.36 -9.98
N GLY A 81 30.89 -4.06 -10.26
CA GLY A 81 31.22 -3.50 -11.58
C GLY A 81 30.22 -3.80 -12.70
N SER A 82 29.20 -4.62 -12.46
CA SER A 82 28.14 -4.96 -13.42
C SER A 82 26.82 -4.26 -13.09
N VAL A 83 25.96 -4.07 -14.09
CA VAL A 83 24.64 -3.47 -13.89
C VAL A 83 23.73 -4.45 -13.16
N VAL A 84 23.15 -4.00 -12.05
CA VAL A 84 22.23 -4.75 -11.20
C VAL A 84 20.87 -4.06 -11.18
N ASN A 85 19.81 -4.83 -11.45
CA ASN A 85 18.44 -4.40 -11.17
C ASN A 85 18.17 -4.47 -9.65
N LEU A 86 18.30 -3.33 -8.98
CA LEU A 86 18.16 -3.22 -7.53
C LEU A 86 16.69 -3.35 -7.11
N THR A 87 15.73 -2.87 -7.92
CA THR A 87 14.29 -3.07 -7.67
C THR A 87 13.97 -4.55 -7.51
N HIS A 88 14.39 -5.39 -8.47
CA HIS A 88 14.12 -6.82 -8.42
C HIS A 88 14.75 -7.49 -7.19
N LYS A 89 15.98 -7.13 -6.84
CA LYS A 89 16.68 -7.71 -5.67
C LYS A 89 16.03 -7.31 -4.35
N ILE A 90 15.67 -6.03 -4.17
CA ILE A 90 14.97 -5.56 -2.96
C ILE A 90 13.62 -6.24 -2.83
N LEU A 91 12.81 -6.29 -3.89
CA LEU A 91 11.50 -6.96 -3.87
C LEU A 91 11.65 -8.44 -3.51
N ALA A 92 12.60 -9.15 -4.12
CA ALA A 92 12.86 -10.55 -3.80
C ALA A 92 13.23 -10.75 -2.32
N THR A 93 14.08 -9.89 -1.75
CA THR A 93 14.43 -9.92 -0.32
C THR A 93 13.22 -9.65 0.57
N THR A 94 12.42 -8.62 0.25
CA THR A 94 11.21 -8.29 1.01
C THR A 94 10.21 -9.45 0.98
N TYR A 95 9.89 -10.00 -0.19
CA TYR A 95 9.01 -11.16 -0.31
C TYR A 95 9.60 -12.40 0.35
N GLY A 96 10.92 -12.57 0.31
CA GLY A 96 11.64 -13.63 1.02
C GLY A 96 11.37 -13.58 2.53
N ILE A 97 11.58 -12.42 3.14
CA ILE A 97 11.30 -12.19 4.56
C ILE A 97 9.83 -12.46 4.87
N ILE A 98 8.90 -11.86 4.12
CA ILE A 98 7.47 -12.01 4.42
C ILE A 98 7.04 -13.47 4.28
N ALA A 99 7.43 -14.15 3.21
CA ALA A 99 7.08 -15.56 3.00
C ALA A 99 7.68 -16.46 4.08
N GLN A 100 8.93 -16.25 4.49
CA GLN A 100 9.55 -17.03 5.55
C GLN A 100 8.89 -16.79 6.90
N THR A 101 8.52 -15.55 7.21
CA THR A 101 7.83 -15.21 8.47
C THR A 101 6.39 -15.74 8.50
N ALA A 102 5.69 -15.74 7.36
CA ALA A 102 4.31 -16.23 7.26
C ALA A 102 4.22 -17.77 7.22
N PHE A 103 5.17 -18.44 6.55
CA PHE A 103 5.07 -19.88 6.24
C PHE A 103 6.17 -20.74 6.88
N GLY A 104 7.17 -20.13 7.53
CA GLY A 104 8.27 -20.82 8.22
C GLY A 104 9.28 -21.52 7.31
N LYS A 105 9.18 -21.39 5.98
CA LYS A 105 10.12 -21.97 5.01
C LYS A 105 10.31 -21.05 3.81
N ARG A 106 11.52 -21.07 3.23
CA ARG A 106 11.79 -20.51 1.90
C ARG A 106 11.05 -21.38 0.88
N ASN A 107 9.98 -20.86 0.29
CA ASN A 107 9.05 -21.66 -0.51
C ASN A 107 9.49 -21.72 -1.98
N ILE A 108 9.41 -22.91 -2.59
CA ILE A 108 9.65 -23.19 -4.02
C ILE A 108 8.76 -22.33 -4.94
N ARG A 109 7.64 -21.81 -4.42
CA ARG A 109 6.69 -20.96 -5.17
C ARG A 109 6.88 -19.45 -4.97
N GLN A 110 7.99 -18.98 -4.40
CA GLN A 110 8.21 -17.53 -4.16
C GLN A 110 7.95 -16.67 -5.41
N GLU A 111 8.41 -17.09 -6.59
CA GLU A 111 8.17 -16.34 -7.84
C GLU A 111 6.70 -16.40 -8.28
N ALA A 112 6.07 -17.58 -8.27
CA ALA A 112 4.65 -17.70 -8.61
C ALA A 112 3.75 -16.91 -7.64
N PHE A 113 4.16 -16.87 -6.38
CA PHE A 113 3.49 -16.11 -5.33
C PHE A 113 3.66 -14.61 -5.54
N LYS A 114 4.88 -14.13 -5.79
CA LYS A 114 5.17 -12.74 -6.15
C LYS A 114 4.34 -12.29 -7.35
N LEU A 115 4.30 -13.10 -8.42
CA LEU A 115 3.49 -12.81 -9.61
C LEU A 115 1.99 -12.69 -9.30
N ALA A 116 1.44 -13.63 -8.50
CA ALA A 116 0.03 -13.58 -8.11
C ALA A 116 -0.30 -12.35 -7.26
N ILE A 117 0.64 -11.92 -6.42
CA ILE A 117 0.50 -10.72 -5.59
C ILE A 117 0.56 -9.46 -6.42
N ASP A 118 1.57 -9.33 -7.30
CA ASP A 118 1.71 -8.20 -8.21
C ASP A 118 0.46 -8.06 -9.11
N GLU A 119 -0.10 -9.17 -9.60
CA GLU A 119 -1.35 -9.18 -10.38
C GLU A 119 -2.57 -8.77 -9.56
N ALA A 120 -2.73 -9.28 -8.35
CA ALA A 120 -3.87 -8.92 -7.51
C ALA A 120 -3.81 -7.46 -7.02
N LEU A 121 -2.61 -6.93 -6.81
CA LEU A 121 -2.39 -5.52 -6.51
C LEU A 121 -2.68 -4.58 -7.68
N THR A 122 -2.28 -5.04 -8.85
CA THR A 122 -2.56 -4.43 -10.14
C THR A 122 -4.05 -4.23 -10.29
N LEU A 123 -4.83 -5.27 -10.00
CA LEU A 123 -6.28 -5.25 -10.06
C LEU A 123 -6.91 -4.31 -9.02
N LEU A 124 -6.46 -4.36 -7.76
CA LEU A 124 -7.03 -3.54 -6.68
C LEU A 124 -6.68 -2.04 -6.79
N GLY A 125 -5.56 -1.68 -7.42
CA GLY A 125 -5.19 -0.29 -7.70
C GLY A 125 -5.98 0.35 -8.84
N GLY A 126 -6.69 -0.45 -9.63
CA GLY A 126 -7.54 0.01 -10.74
C GLY A 126 -8.94 0.41 -10.30
N VAL A 127 -9.60 1.27 -11.09
CA VAL A 127 -11.03 1.57 -10.93
C VAL A 127 -11.85 0.47 -11.60
N CYS A 128 -12.59 -0.31 -10.81
CA CYS A 128 -13.52 -1.29 -11.36
C CYS A 128 -14.80 -0.59 -11.84
N ILE A 129 -15.18 -0.79 -13.10
CA ILE A 129 -16.42 -0.23 -13.65
C ILE A 129 -17.67 -0.71 -12.88
N VAL A 130 -17.63 -1.90 -12.29
CA VAL A 130 -18.74 -2.45 -11.49
C VAL A 130 -18.88 -1.72 -10.15
N ASP A 131 -17.78 -1.18 -9.61
CA ASP A 131 -17.81 -0.34 -8.41
C ASP A 131 -18.40 1.06 -8.69
N LEU A 132 -18.44 1.45 -9.97
CA LEU A 132 -19.14 2.64 -10.43
C LEU A 132 -20.60 2.34 -10.78
N TYR A 133 -20.92 1.14 -11.31
CA TYR A 133 -22.27 0.80 -11.79
C TYR A 133 -22.76 -0.58 -11.32
N PRO A 134 -23.05 -0.74 -10.03
CA PRO A 134 -23.41 -2.03 -9.45
C PRO A 134 -24.79 -2.60 -9.85
N SER A 135 -25.61 -1.92 -10.67
CA SER A 135 -26.94 -2.42 -11.08
C SER A 135 -26.87 -3.25 -12.33
N ILE A 136 -25.78 -3.13 -13.08
CA ILE A 136 -25.56 -3.86 -14.31
C ILE A 136 -25.14 -5.29 -13.93
N LYS A 137 -26.12 -6.12 -13.57
CA LYS A 137 -25.93 -7.51 -13.12
C LYS A 137 -25.17 -8.38 -14.13
N MET A 138 -25.18 -8.02 -15.42
CA MET A 138 -24.35 -8.68 -16.43
C MET A 138 -22.84 -8.58 -16.14
N LEU A 139 -22.40 -7.51 -15.47
CA LEU A 139 -21.00 -7.29 -15.10
C LEU A 139 -20.62 -7.98 -13.77
N GLN A 140 -21.58 -8.56 -13.04
CA GLN A 140 -21.39 -9.13 -11.68
C GLN A 140 -21.20 -10.65 -11.64
N ARG A 141 -20.94 -11.33 -12.77
CA ARG A 141 -20.82 -12.79 -12.78
C ARG A 141 -19.48 -13.26 -12.19
N HIS A 142 -19.48 -13.79 -10.96
CA HIS A 142 -18.55 -14.84 -10.52
C HIS A 142 -19.10 -15.70 -9.36
N PRO A 143 -18.86 -17.03 -9.35
CA PRO A 143 -19.00 -17.88 -8.18
C PRO A 143 -17.67 -17.94 -7.41
N LEU A 144 -17.70 -18.05 -6.07
CA LEU A 144 -16.96 -19.01 -5.23
C LEU A 144 -16.96 -18.61 -3.73
N ALA A 145 -16.82 -19.63 -2.88
CA ALA A 145 -17.18 -19.71 -1.46
C ALA A 145 -16.04 -19.41 -0.46
N ASP A 146 -16.43 -19.35 0.82
CA ASP A 146 -15.72 -18.95 2.04
C ASP A 146 -14.36 -19.61 2.33
N ASP A 147 -13.42 -18.81 2.86
CA ASP A 147 -12.33 -19.23 3.76
C ASP A 147 -11.60 -17.99 4.38
N ASN A 148 -11.95 -17.63 5.63
CA ASN A 148 -11.51 -16.38 6.29
C ASN A 148 -10.00 -16.28 6.61
N LEU A 149 -9.26 -17.41 6.68
CA LEU A 149 -7.83 -17.41 7.00
C LEU A 149 -6.95 -17.08 5.78
N LYS A 150 -7.40 -17.44 4.57
CA LYS A 150 -6.68 -17.17 3.31
C LYS A 150 -6.71 -15.67 2.98
N ALA A 151 -7.81 -14.98 3.29
CA ALA A 151 -7.98 -13.54 3.09
C ALA A 151 -6.95 -12.69 3.85
N VAL A 152 -6.72 -13.01 5.13
CA VAL A 152 -5.78 -12.27 5.99
C VAL A 152 -4.35 -12.44 5.51
N ILE A 153 -3.98 -13.66 5.11
CA ILE A 153 -2.68 -13.95 4.53
C ILE A 153 -2.56 -13.18 3.22
N GLN A 154 -3.48 -13.35 2.27
CA GLN A 154 -3.44 -12.71 0.94
C GLN A 154 -3.32 -11.18 1.01
N HIS A 155 -4.06 -10.50 1.89
CA HIS A 155 -4.00 -9.04 2.03
C HIS A 155 -2.67 -8.51 2.58
N LEU A 156 -1.98 -9.24 3.45
CA LEU A 156 -0.64 -8.80 3.89
C LEU A 156 0.35 -8.70 2.73
N PHE A 157 0.04 -9.31 1.59
CA PHE A 157 0.88 -9.31 0.41
C PHE A 157 0.36 -8.42 -0.71
N THR A 158 -0.96 -8.34 -0.94
CA THR A 158 -1.58 -7.48 -1.98
C THR A 158 -1.61 -5.99 -1.64
N ALA A 159 -0.59 -5.45 -0.99
CA ALA A 159 -0.48 -4.02 -0.65
C ALA A 159 0.75 -3.31 -1.31
N GLY A 160 1.29 -3.77 -2.45
CA GLY A 160 2.47 -3.18 -3.14
C GLY A 160 2.69 -3.32 -4.69
N GLY A 161 1.78 -2.98 -5.64
CA GLY A 161 2.12 -2.98 -7.11
C GLY A 161 0.99 -2.83 -8.20
N GLU A 162 0.98 -1.77 -9.01
CA GLU A 162 -0.21 -1.10 -9.66
C GLU A 162 -0.58 -1.39 -11.15
N THR A 163 -1.74 -0.87 -11.66
CA THR A 163 -2.12 -0.67 -13.10
C THR A 163 -3.23 0.38 -13.46
N SER A 164 -3.45 0.60 -14.78
CA SER A 164 -4.75 0.66 -15.52
C SER A 164 -5.50 1.99 -15.76
N SER A 165 -4.95 2.87 -16.60
CA SER A 165 -5.64 4.07 -17.13
C SER A 165 -6.56 3.84 -18.35
N GLY A 166 -6.55 2.66 -18.98
CA GLY A 166 -7.24 2.43 -20.27
C GLY A 166 -8.75 2.15 -20.21
N ALA A 167 -9.26 1.54 -19.14
CA ALA A 167 -10.65 1.09 -19.08
C ALA A 167 -11.67 2.21 -18.76
N VAL A 168 -11.25 3.21 -17.98
CA VAL A 168 -12.12 4.32 -17.53
C VAL A 168 -12.54 5.23 -18.69
N LEU A 169 -11.64 5.48 -19.64
CA LEU A 169 -11.91 6.35 -20.80
C LEU A 169 -12.94 5.75 -21.76
N TRP A 170 -12.90 4.44 -21.99
CA TRP A 170 -13.86 3.74 -22.86
C TRP A 170 -15.25 3.66 -22.25
N ALA A 171 -15.33 3.34 -20.96
CA ALA A 171 -16.60 3.29 -20.23
C ALA A 171 -17.32 4.66 -20.26
N THR A 172 -16.58 5.74 -19.97
CA THR A 172 -17.13 7.10 -19.96
C THR A 172 -17.63 7.51 -21.34
N SER A 173 -16.88 7.15 -22.39
CA SER A 173 -17.25 7.46 -23.78
C SER A 173 -18.56 6.79 -24.21
N GLU A 174 -18.78 5.54 -23.83
CA GLU A 174 -20.00 4.80 -24.18
C GLU A 174 -21.24 5.23 -23.38
N MET A 175 -21.05 5.70 -22.14
CA MET A 175 -22.15 6.26 -21.35
C MET A 175 -22.58 7.64 -21.83
N VAL A 176 -21.64 8.48 -22.28
CA VAL A 176 -21.97 9.79 -22.88
C VAL A 176 -22.81 9.63 -24.16
N LYS A 177 -22.58 8.56 -24.93
CA LYS A 177 -23.39 8.22 -26.11
C LYS A 177 -24.82 7.76 -25.78
N ASN A 178 -25.08 7.32 -24.55
CA ASN A 178 -26.35 6.72 -24.14
C ASN A 178 -26.92 7.43 -22.90
N PRO A 179 -27.61 8.57 -23.05
CA PRO A 179 -28.02 9.44 -21.93
C PRO A 179 -28.90 8.75 -20.90
N LYS A 180 -29.77 7.84 -21.34
CA LYS A 180 -30.63 7.05 -20.45
C LYS A 180 -29.82 6.08 -19.57
N VAL A 181 -28.81 5.43 -20.15
CA VAL A 181 -27.90 4.54 -19.40
C VAL A 181 -27.08 5.36 -18.41
N MET A 182 -26.60 6.55 -18.80
CA MET A 182 -25.91 7.48 -17.90
C MET A 182 -26.80 7.93 -16.73
N GLU A 183 -28.07 8.28 -16.98
CA GLU A 183 -28.98 8.73 -15.94
C GLU A 183 -29.34 7.62 -14.95
N GLU A 184 -29.66 6.42 -15.44
CA GLU A 184 -29.93 5.24 -14.61
C GLU A 184 -28.70 4.86 -13.76
N ALA A 185 -27.52 4.88 -14.38
CA ALA A 185 -26.24 4.68 -13.73
C ALA A 185 -25.94 5.73 -12.64
N GLN A 186 -26.21 7.01 -12.90
CA GLN A 186 -26.03 8.09 -11.92
C GLN A 186 -27.02 7.99 -10.76
N VAL A 187 -28.29 7.67 -11.03
CA VAL A 187 -29.32 7.45 -9.99
C VAL A 187 -28.91 6.27 -9.11
N GLU A 188 -28.39 5.21 -9.72
CA GLU A 188 -27.99 4.03 -9.00
C GLU A 188 -26.73 4.24 -8.15
N VAL A 189 -25.72 4.92 -8.69
CA VAL A 189 -24.58 5.43 -7.91
C VAL A 189 -25.11 6.18 -6.70
N ARG A 190 -25.99 7.17 -6.89
CA ARG A 190 -26.52 7.97 -5.77
C ARG A 190 -27.23 7.09 -4.73
N ARG A 191 -28.04 6.12 -5.16
CA ARG A 191 -28.76 5.19 -4.26
C ARG A 191 -27.85 4.23 -3.48
N VAL A 192 -26.77 3.73 -4.08
CA VAL A 192 -25.80 2.82 -3.41
C VAL A 192 -25.08 3.54 -2.27
N PHE A 193 -24.91 4.86 -2.40
CA PHE A 193 -24.32 5.70 -1.38
C PHE A 193 -25.32 6.06 -0.24
N ASP A 194 -26.62 5.75 -0.34
CA ASP A 194 -27.68 6.17 0.62
C ASP A 194 -28.00 5.18 1.78
N GLY A 195 -27.16 4.18 2.09
CA GLY A 195 -27.37 3.33 3.28
C GLY A 195 -26.67 3.82 4.56
N LYS A 196 -26.80 3.08 5.68
CA LYS A 196 -26.32 3.47 7.03
C LYS A 196 -24.88 4.04 7.05
N GLY A 197 -24.78 5.28 7.52
CA GLY A 197 -23.61 6.07 7.89
C GLY A 197 -24.15 7.36 8.53
N GLU A 198 -23.41 7.99 9.44
CA GLU A 198 -23.89 9.21 10.10
C GLU A 198 -23.44 10.45 9.32
N ARG A 199 -24.37 11.38 9.09
CA ARG A 199 -24.05 12.72 8.59
C ARG A 199 -23.19 13.44 9.63
N CYS A 200 -22.16 14.14 9.20
CA CYS A 200 -21.35 14.95 10.10
C CYS A 200 -20.87 16.24 9.43
N GLN A 201 -20.35 17.18 10.22
CA GLN A 201 -19.72 18.39 9.71
C GLN A 201 -18.22 18.35 9.94
N ILE A 202 -17.44 18.72 8.92
CA ILE A 202 -15.98 18.88 8.98
C ILE A 202 -15.65 20.26 8.46
N ASN A 203 -14.95 21.09 9.25
CA ASN A 203 -14.60 22.46 8.85
C ASN A 203 -15.79 23.29 8.28
N GLY A 204 -17.02 23.08 8.77
CA GLY A 204 -18.23 23.75 8.29
C GLY A 204 -18.86 23.18 7.02
N TYR A 205 -18.28 22.12 6.44
CA TYR A 205 -18.86 21.37 5.33
C TYR A 205 -19.69 20.19 5.85
N GLU A 206 -20.92 20.04 5.37
CA GLU A 206 -21.71 18.84 5.61
C GLU A 206 -21.16 17.68 4.77
N ILE A 207 -20.83 16.57 5.44
CA ILE A 207 -20.37 15.33 4.84
C ILE A 207 -21.53 14.33 4.91
N PRO A 208 -22.13 13.96 3.76
CA PRO A 208 -23.16 12.94 3.70
C PRO A 208 -22.68 11.59 4.22
N ALA A 209 -23.61 10.80 4.74
CA ALA A 209 -23.37 9.41 5.11
C ALA A 209 -22.68 8.64 3.98
N LYS A 210 -21.77 7.72 4.33
CA LYS A 210 -21.03 6.85 3.39
C LYS A 210 -20.17 7.55 2.33
N THR A 211 -19.96 8.86 2.45
CA THR A 211 -18.98 9.56 1.62
C THR A 211 -17.63 8.85 1.72
N ARG A 212 -17.09 8.44 0.57
CA ARG A 212 -15.74 7.85 0.50
C ARG A 212 -14.73 8.96 0.78
N ILE A 213 -14.02 8.85 1.89
CA ILE A 213 -12.97 9.81 2.24
C ILE A 213 -11.62 9.26 1.79
N VAL A 214 -10.92 10.03 0.98
CA VAL A 214 -9.53 9.76 0.58
C VAL A 214 -8.65 10.79 1.26
N VAL A 215 -7.79 10.34 2.17
CA VAL A 215 -6.75 11.18 2.77
C VAL A 215 -5.55 11.19 1.85
N ASN A 216 -5.29 12.33 1.20
CA ASN A 216 -4.15 12.48 0.30
C ASN A 216 -2.84 12.71 1.07
N ALA A 217 -2.29 11.63 1.64
CA ALA A 217 -1.04 11.67 2.41
C ALA A 217 0.16 12.17 1.58
N TRP A 218 0.20 11.87 0.28
CA TRP A 218 1.24 12.35 -0.64
C TRP A 218 1.26 13.88 -0.72
N ALA A 219 0.08 14.51 -0.89
CA ALA A 219 -0.03 15.97 -0.95
C ALA A 219 0.26 16.63 0.41
N ILE A 220 -0.12 15.98 1.52
CA ILE A 220 0.20 16.46 2.87
C ILE A 220 1.72 16.48 3.09
N GLY A 221 2.40 15.39 2.74
CA GLY A 221 3.86 15.25 2.89
C GLY A 221 4.68 16.17 1.98
N ARG A 222 4.06 16.77 0.96
CA ARG A 222 4.67 17.74 0.03
C ARG A 222 4.07 19.15 0.13
N ASN A 223 3.34 19.44 1.20
CA ASN A 223 2.71 20.74 1.34
C ASN A 223 3.73 21.78 1.85
N PRO A 224 4.03 22.85 1.09
CA PRO A 224 4.99 23.88 1.51
C PRO A 224 4.53 24.68 2.74
N ARG A 225 3.26 24.58 3.16
CA ARG A 225 2.78 25.16 4.42
C ARG A 225 3.31 24.45 5.66
N TYR A 226 3.62 23.15 5.55
CA TYR A 226 4.12 22.34 6.66
C TYR A 226 5.60 21.97 6.49
N TRP A 227 6.08 21.95 5.25
CA TRP A 227 7.42 21.47 4.91
C TRP A 227 8.21 22.55 4.17
N ILE A 228 9.26 23.07 4.81
CA ILE A 228 10.25 23.92 4.13
C ILE A 228 10.93 23.07 3.05
N GLU A 229 11.05 23.60 1.82
CA GLU A 229 11.60 22.85 0.67
C GLU A 229 10.92 21.47 0.51
N ALA A 230 9.58 21.48 0.41
CA ALA A 230 8.74 20.27 0.48
C ALA A 230 9.05 19.22 -0.59
N ASP A 231 9.55 19.65 -1.75
CA ASP A 231 9.90 18.78 -2.87
C ASP A 231 11.34 18.24 -2.79
N SER A 232 12.12 18.69 -1.80
CA SER A 232 13.52 18.29 -1.63
C SER A 232 13.68 17.15 -0.62
N PHE A 233 14.42 16.11 -1.02
CA PHE A 233 14.84 15.03 -0.12
C PHE A 233 15.87 15.57 0.89
N LYS A 234 15.40 15.88 2.10
CA LYS A 234 16.20 16.53 3.16
C LYS A 234 15.96 15.83 4.50
N PRO A 235 16.67 14.72 4.80
CA PRO A 235 16.52 13.99 6.05
C PRO A 235 16.76 14.84 7.30
N GLU A 236 17.58 15.88 7.20
CA GLU A 236 17.94 16.81 8.29
C GLU A 236 16.72 17.50 8.91
N ARG A 237 15.60 17.60 8.18
CA ARG A 237 14.34 18.17 8.70
C ARG A 237 13.77 17.38 9.89
N PHE A 238 14.19 16.13 10.06
CA PHE A 238 13.77 15.28 11.17
C PHE A 238 14.79 15.24 12.31
N VAL A 239 16.00 15.77 12.11
CA VAL A 239 17.02 15.84 13.16
C VAL A 239 16.58 16.87 14.20
N ASN A 240 16.47 16.45 15.46
CA ASN A 240 15.93 17.25 16.58
C ASN A 240 14.47 17.71 16.37
N SER A 241 13.73 17.10 15.45
CA SER A 241 12.29 17.34 15.29
C SER A 241 11.49 16.49 16.27
N LEU A 242 10.35 17.01 16.71
CA LEU A 242 9.38 16.25 17.49
C LEU A 242 8.37 15.48 16.61
N ILE A 243 8.35 15.76 15.30
CA ILE A 243 7.45 15.11 14.35
C ILE A 243 7.83 13.64 14.22
N ASP A 244 6.85 12.76 14.40
CA ASP A 244 7.00 11.33 14.13
C ASP A 244 5.95 10.82 13.12
N PHE A 245 6.03 9.52 12.81
CA PHE A 245 5.12 8.84 11.90
C PHE A 245 4.14 7.89 12.62
N LYS A 246 3.97 8.06 13.94
CA LYS A 246 3.14 7.20 14.79
C LYS A 246 1.67 7.64 14.83
N GLY A 247 1.26 8.48 13.89
CA GLY A 247 -0.13 8.87 13.68
C GLY A 247 -0.63 9.98 14.62
N THR A 248 0.29 10.67 15.30
CA THR A 248 0.00 11.84 16.14
C THR A 248 0.25 13.17 15.42
N ASP A 249 1.20 13.19 14.49
CA ASP A 249 1.55 14.35 13.67
C ASP A 249 0.91 14.21 12.28
N PHE A 250 -0.11 15.01 12.02
CA PHE A 250 -0.99 14.83 10.84
C PHE A 250 -0.39 15.37 9.55
N GLU A 251 0.71 16.11 9.65
CA GLU A 251 1.61 16.50 8.57
C GLU A 251 2.46 15.32 8.06
N TYR A 252 2.62 14.25 8.84
CA TYR A 252 3.44 13.09 8.50
C TYR A 252 2.79 11.74 8.90
N ILE A 253 1.95 11.20 8.01
CA ILE A 253 1.14 9.99 8.27
C ILE A 253 1.39 8.84 7.27
N PRO A 254 2.64 8.40 7.05
CA PRO A 254 2.94 7.31 6.10
C PRO A 254 2.32 5.96 6.51
N PHE A 255 2.01 5.77 7.79
CA PHE A 255 1.31 4.59 8.32
C PHE A 255 -0.16 4.86 8.68
N GLY A 256 -0.69 6.02 8.27
CA GLY A 256 -2.01 6.49 8.67
C GLY A 256 -2.08 6.88 10.15
N ALA A 257 -3.30 6.95 10.68
CA ALA A 257 -3.60 7.36 12.05
C ALA A 257 -4.96 6.78 12.50
N GLY A 258 -5.27 6.88 13.79
CA GLY A 258 -6.55 6.46 14.38
C GLY A 258 -6.79 4.96 14.36
N ARG A 259 -8.07 4.56 14.43
CA ARG A 259 -8.50 3.14 14.47
C ARG A 259 -7.92 2.27 13.35
N ARG A 260 -7.74 2.84 12.17
CA ARG A 260 -7.28 2.12 10.97
C ARG A 260 -5.80 2.30 10.68
N MET A 261 -5.03 2.84 11.63
CA MET A 261 -3.57 2.93 11.52
C MET A 261 -2.95 1.56 11.24
N CYS A 262 -1.89 1.55 10.44
CA CYS A 262 -1.21 0.34 9.99
C CYS A 262 -0.84 -0.57 11.17
N PRO A 263 -1.37 -1.81 11.22
CA PRO A 263 -1.01 -2.78 12.26
C PRO A 263 0.41 -3.36 12.08
N GLY A 264 0.99 -3.20 10.88
CA GLY A 264 2.31 -3.74 10.51
C GLY A 264 3.48 -2.80 10.72
N ILE A 265 3.29 -1.62 11.32
CA ILE A 265 4.36 -0.63 11.52
C ILE A 265 5.60 -1.22 12.22
N ALA A 266 5.41 -2.03 13.27
CA ALA A 266 6.51 -2.64 14.01
C ALA A 266 7.31 -3.64 13.17
N PHE A 267 6.65 -4.32 12.22
CA PHE A 267 7.30 -5.24 11.29
C PHE A 267 7.96 -4.51 10.12
N ALA A 268 7.34 -3.43 9.62
CA ALA A 268 7.82 -2.67 8.47
C ALA A 268 9.13 -1.94 8.74
N ILE A 269 9.26 -1.24 9.88
CA ILE A 269 10.45 -0.44 10.22
C ILE A 269 11.76 -1.24 10.10
N PRO A 270 11.96 -2.38 10.80
CA PRO A 270 13.21 -3.13 10.70
C PRO A 270 13.44 -3.73 9.29
N ASN A 271 12.38 -3.98 8.52
CA ASN A 271 12.47 -4.43 7.14
C ASN A 271 12.85 -3.32 6.14
N VAL A 272 12.82 -2.05 6.57
CA VAL A 272 13.33 -0.92 5.80
C VAL A 272 14.73 -0.53 6.28
N GLU A 273 14.90 -0.38 7.59
CA GLU A 273 16.13 0.10 8.20
C GLU A 273 17.31 -0.84 7.97
N LEU A 274 17.13 -2.15 8.20
CA LEU A 274 18.22 -3.11 8.10
C LEU A 274 18.75 -3.25 6.66
N PRO A 275 17.92 -3.50 5.63
CA PRO A 275 18.44 -3.55 4.26
C PRO A 275 19.07 -2.23 3.84
N LEU A 276 18.45 -1.08 4.16
CA LEU A 276 18.99 0.23 3.80
C LEU A 276 20.36 0.47 4.44
N ALA A 277 20.49 0.23 5.75
CA ALA A 277 21.76 0.36 6.46
C ALA A 277 22.84 -0.55 5.88
N GLN A 278 22.50 -1.80 5.55
CA GLN A 278 23.44 -2.74 4.94
C GLN A 278 23.85 -2.33 3.53
N LEU A 279 22.92 -1.81 2.71
CA LEU A 279 23.26 -1.31 1.37
C LEU A 279 24.17 -0.07 1.46
N LEU A 280 23.88 0.87 2.36
CA LEU A 280 24.69 2.08 2.58
C LEU A 280 26.08 1.77 3.17
N TYR A 281 26.17 0.75 4.02
CA TYR A 281 27.44 0.34 4.63
C TYR A 281 28.37 -0.32 3.61
N ASN A 282 27.83 -1.24 2.79
CA ASN A 282 28.64 -2.10 1.93
C ASN A 282 28.90 -1.53 0.53
N PHE A 283 28.09 -0.60 0.02
CA PHE A 283 28.15 -0.19 -1.39
C PHE A 283 28.13 1.32 -1.59
N ASP A 284 28.98 1.77 -2.50
CA ASP A 284 28.72 2.97 -3.30
C ASP A 284 28.00 2.59 -4.60
N TRP A 285 27.31 3.55 -5.21
CA TRP A 285 26.48 3.30 -6.39
C TRP A 285 26.87 4.23 -7.54
N LYS A 286 26.91 3.67 -8.75
CA LYS A 286 26.99 4.43 -10.01
C LYS A 286 25.80 4.15 -10.89
N LEU A 287 25.37 5.16 -11.64
CA LEU A 287 24.42 4.97 -12.73
C LEU A 287 25.12 4.33 -13.95
N PRO A 288 24.43 3.45 -14.69
CA PRO A 288 24.99 2.82 -15.88
C PRO A 288 25.17 3.83 -17.03
N ASN A 289 26.00 3.46 -18.01
CA ASN A 289 26.16 4.19 -19.27
C ASN A 289 26.61 5.66 -19.16
N GLY A 290 27.26 6.04 -18.06
CA GLY A 290 27.73 7.41 -17.83
C GLY A 290 26.61 8.42 -17.55
N MET A 291 25.40 7.94 -17.23
CA MET A 291 24.25 8.76 -16.85
C MET A 291 24.56 9.61 -15.62
N LYS A 292 24.12 10.87 -15.62
CA LYS A 292 24.22 11.79 -14.49
C LYS A 292 23.06 11.59 -13.52
N ASN A 293 23.25 12.00 -12.26
CA ASN A 293 22.24 11.80 -11.21
C ASN A 293 20.92 12.51 -11.52
N GLU A 294 20.97 13.67 -12.17
CA GLU A 294 19.80 14.48 -12.54
C GLU A 294 18.97 13.84 -13.67
N GLU A 295 19.56 12.91 -14.41
CA GLU A 295 18.91 12.17 -15.50
C GLU A 295 18.18 10.92 -15.00
N LEU A 296 18.34 10.57 -13.70
CA LEU A 296 17.65 9.44 -13.11
C LEU A 296 16.14 9.67 -13.15
N ASN A 297 15.42 8.80 -13.86
CA ASN A 297 13.98 8.91 -14.00
C ASN A 297 13.29 8.65 -12.64
N MET A 298 12.55 9.64 -12.14
CA MET A 298 11.79 9.59 -10.89
C MET A 298 10.28 9.47 -11.11
N THR A 299 9.85 9.09 -12.32
CA THR A 299 8.42 8.95 -12.66
C THR A 299 7.77 7.90 -11.77
N GLU A 300 6.69 8.31 -11.11
CA GLU A 300 5.85 7.44 -10.31
C GLU A 300 4.89 6.67 -11.22
N SER A 301 4.63 5.41 -10.87
CA SER A 301 3.43 4.71 -11.30
C SER A 301 2.34 4.94 -10.23
N PHE A 302 1.05 4.84 -10.60
CA PHE A 302 -0.10 5.11 -9.71
C PHE A 302 -1.06 3.90 -9.58
N GLY A 303 -1.51 3.64 -8.35
CA GLY A 303 -2.39 2.54 -7.90
C GLY A 303 -2.43 2.49 -6.35
N ILE A 304 -2.57 1.31 -5.72
CA ILE A 304 -2.67 1.24 -4.23
C ILE A 304 -1.44 1.83 -3.55
N THR A 305 -0.25 1.62 -4.14
CA THR A 305 1.02 2.14 -3.64
C THR A 305 1.79 2.78 -4.78
N ALA A 306 2.08 4.08 -4.65
CA ALA A 306 2.96 4.77 -5.58
C ALA A 306 4.36 4.13 -5.57
N GLY A 307 4.76 3.57 -6.70
CA GLY A 307 6.07 2.96 -6.92
C GLY A 307 6.86 3.69 -8.01
N ARG A 308 8.13 3.33 -8.18
CA ARG A 308 8.88 3.75 -9.37
C ARG A 308 8.28 3.07 -10.59
N LYS A 309 7.95 3.84 -11.64
CA LYS A 309 7.46 3.28 -12.90
C LYS A 309 8.50 2.40 -13.61
N TYR A 310 9.78 2.70 -13.41
CA TYR A 310 10.90 1.98 -14.01
C TYR A 310 11.84 1.46 -12.93
N ASP A 311 12.30 0.22 -13.14
CA ASP A 311 13.26 -0.43 -12.26
C ASP A 311 14.53 0.41 -12.08
N LEU A 312 15.04 0.41 -10.85
CA LEU A 312 16.27 1.07 -10.50
C LEU A 312 17.44 0.14 -10.80
N CYS A 313 18.18 0.43 -11.88
CA CYS A 313 19.38 -0.31 -12.26
C CYS A 313 20.63 0.49 -11.90
N LEU A 314 21.54 -0.11 -11.11
CA LEU A 314 22.74 0.54 -10.59
C LEU A 314 23.96 -0.39 -10.71
N ILE A 315 25.15 0.19 -10.73
CA ILE A 315 26.42 -0.53 -10.64
C ILE A 315 26.94 -0.41 -9.20
N PRO A 316 27.04 -1.52 -8.44
CA PRO A 316 27.60 -1.49 -7.09
C PRO A 316 29.12 -1.39 -7.12
N ILE A 317 29.66 -0.63 -6.18
CA ILE A 317 31.09 -0.54 -5.87
C ILE A 317 31.25 -0.99 -4.42
N THR A 318 31.98 -2.07 -4.19
CA THR A 318 32.12 -2.61 -2.84
C THR A 318 33.02 -1.68 -2.03
N ARG A 319 32.52 -1.21 -0.88
CA ARG A 319 33.35 -0.52 0.11
C ARG A 319 34.22 -1.55 0.80
N ARG A 320 35.51 -1.54 0.48
CA ARG A 320 36.51 -2.32 1.22
C ARG A 320 36.76 -1.59 2.54
N THR A 321 36.17 -2.11 3.61
CA THR A 321 36.55 -1.76 4.99
C THR A 321 37.88 -2.40 5.35
#